data_AF-A0A1M5MHD0-F1
#
_entry.id   AF-A0A1M5MHD0-F1
#
_cell.length_a   1.000
_cell.length_b   1.000
_cell.length_c   1.000
_cell.angle_alpha   90.00
_cell.angle_beta   90.00
_cell.angle_gamma   90.00
#
_symmetry.space_group_name_H-M   'P 1'
#
loop_
_entity.id
_entity.type
_entity.pdbx_description
1 polymer ?
#
loop_
_entity_poly.entity_id
_entity_poly.type
_entity_poly.pdbx_seq_one_letter_code
_entity_poly.pdbx_strand_id
1 'polypeptide(L)' 'MKNTDYIKSLVGKDSAGLKTELEALRREQFNLRMQGAMGQANQTHLAAATRKKIAQVKTFLTKQQTKA' A
#
# COMPACT_ATOMS: atom_id res chain seq x y z
N MET A 1 -12.31 -1.61 5.52
CA MET A 1 -12.11 -0.15 5.28
C MET A 1 -12.58 0.19 3.89
N LYS A 2 -13.39 1.24 3.73
CA LYS A 2 -13.72 1.75 2.39
C LYS A 2 -12.47 2.46 1.86
N ASN A 3 -12.19 2.30 0.56
CA ASN A 3 -10.99 2.86 -0.08
C ASN A 3 -10.87 4.39 0.13
N THR A 4 -12.01 5.06 0.26
CA THR A 4 -12.13 6.50 0.57
C THR A 4 -11.52 6.89 1.91
N ASP A 5 -11.67 6.06 2.93
CA ASP A 5 -11.18 6.35 4.29
C ASP A 5 -9.67 6.20 4.34
N TYR A 6 -9.14 5.20 3.63
CA TYR A 6 -7.71 4.99 3.48
C TYR A 6 -7.04 6.16 2.74
N ILE A 7 -7.64 6.64 1.65
CA ILE A 7 -7.13 7.81 0.92
C ILE A 7 -7.07 9.05 1.83
N LYS A 8 -8.11 9.30 2.64
CA LYS A 8 -8.09 10.41 3.62
C LYS A 8 -6.93 10.29 4.60
N SER A 9 -6.61 9.08 5.05
CA SER A 9 -5.46 8.85 5.96
C SER A 9 -4.09 9.15 5.34
N LEU A 10 -3.98 9.18 4.00
CA LEU A 10 -2.73 9.49 3.30
C LEU A 10 -2.52 11.00 3.08
N VAL A 11 -3.58 11.81 3.08
CA VAL A 11 -3.52 13.26 2.82
C VAL A 11 -2.82 14.02 3.95
N GLY A 12 -2.85 13.51 5.18
CA GLY A 12 -2.22 14.12 6.35
C GLY A 12 -0.84 13.57 6.72
N LYS A 13 -0.31 12.58 5.99
CA LYS A 13 1.01 11.98 6.28
C LYS A 13 2.12 12.76 5.58
N ASP A 14 3.22 12.95 6.30
CA ASP A 14 4.45 13.54 5.78
C ASP A 14 5.18 12.57 4.83
N SER A 15 6.21 13.07 4.13
CA SER A 15 6.96 12.26 3.16
C SER A 15 7.67 11.06 3.81
N ALA A 16 8.08 11.19 5.08
CA ALA A 16 8.67 10.10 5.85
C ALA A 16 7.63 9.04 6.21
N GLY A 17 6.47 9.44 6.74
CA GLY A 17 5.37 8.53 7.08
C GLY A 17 4.80 7.79 5.87
N LEU A 18 4.76 8.42 4.69
CA LEU A 18 4.38 7.75 3.44
C LEU A 18 5.41 6.68 3.01
N LYS A 19 6.71 6.90 3.25
CA LYS A 19 7.75 5.89 2.97
C LYS A 19 7.65 4.71 3.95
N THR A 20 7.43 4.97 5.23
CA THR A 20 7.21 3.91 6.23
C THR A 20 5.98 3.06 5.89
N GLU A 21 4.88 3.68 5.49
CA GLU A 21 3.68 2.97 5.02
C GLU A 21 3.99 2.11 3.78
N LEU A 22 4.77 2.66 2.83
CA LEU A 22 5.18 1.94 1.64
C LEU A 22 5.98 0.68 1.97
N GLU A 23 6.91 0.75 2.92
CA GLU A 23 7.69 -0.40 3.37
C GLU A 23 6.82 -1.45 4.04
N ALA A 24 5.89 -1.04 4.90
CA ALA A 24 4.95 -1.96 5.55
C ALA A 24 4.10 -2.72 4.51
N LEU A 25 3.54 -2.01 3.53
CA LEU A 25 2.76 -2.63 2.44
C LEU A 25 3.60 -3.56 1.57
N ARG A 26 4.90 -3.29 1.39
CA ARG A 26 5.80 -4.18 0.63
C ARG A 26 6.09 -5.47 1.38
N ARG A 27 6.24 -5.42 2.70
CA ARG A 27 6.35 -6.62 3.53
C ARG A 27 5.06 -7.44 3.47
N GLU A 28 3.90 -6.79 3.58
CA GLU A 28 2.59 -7.45 3.43
C GLU A 28 2.45 -8.12 2.06
N GLN A 29 2.84 -7.42 0.98
CA GLN A 29 2.84 -7.98 -0.37
C GLN A 29 3.74 -9.22 -0.48
N PHE A 30 4.93 -9.19 0.11
CA PHE A 30 5.85 -10.33 0.12
C PHE A 30 5.24 -11.53 0.84
N ASN A 31 4.65 -11.31 2.01
CA ASN A 31 3.98 -12.37 2.77
C ASN A 31 2.84 -13.01 1.98
N LEU A 32 2.00 -12.21 1.31
CA LEU A 32 0.92 -12.71 0.45
C LEU A 32 1.45 -13.51 -0.76
N ARG A 33 2.61 -13.12 -1.33
CA ARG A 33 3.27 -13.91 -2.39
C ARG A 33 3.78 -15.24 -1.86
N MET A 34 4.37 -15.26 -0.66
CA MET A 34 4.86 -16.48 -0.02
C MET A 34 3.73 -17.43 0.35
N GLN A 35 2.62 -16.93 0.90
CA GLN A 35 1.43 -17.73 1.18
C GLN A 35 0.90 -18.42 -0.08
N GLY A 36 0.86 -17.70 -1.21
CA GLY A 36 0.48 -18.28 -2.50
C GLY A 36 1.45 -19.34 -3.02
N ALA A 37 2.76 -19.15 -2.80
CA ALA A 37 3.78 -20.13 -3.19
C ALA A 37 3.72 -21.41 -2.32
N MET A 38 3.29 -21.29 -1.06
CA MET A 38 3.13 -22.41 -0.12
C MET A 38 1.88 -23.26 -0.39
N GLY A 39 1.08 -22.95 -1.42
CA GLY A 39 -0.11 -23.72 -1.78
C GLY A 39 -1.30 -23.55 -0.84
N GLN A 40 -1.26 -22.58 0.09
CA GLN A 40 -2.42 -22.21 0.89
C GLN A 40 -3.45 -21.46 0.04
N ALA A 41 -4.73 -21.53 0.43
CA ALA A 41 -5.82 -20.82 -0.23
C ALA A 41 -5.50 -19.31 -0.29
N ASN A 42 -5.11 -18.85 -1.48
CA ASN A 42 -4.51 -17.55 -1.64
C ASN A 42 -5.61 -16.49 -1.64
N GLN A 43 -5.53 -15.51 -0.73
CA GLN A 43 -6.50 -14.42 -0.64
C GLN A 43 -6.24 -13.40 -1.77
N THR A 44 -6.64 -13.75 -3.00
CA THR A 44 -6.37 -12.99 -4.23
C THR A 44 -6.91 -11.55 -4.16
N HIS A 45 -8.03 -11.35 -3.49
CA HIS A 45 -8.62 -10.03 -3.25
C HIS A 45 -7.71 -9.15 -2.37
N LEU A 46 -7.04 -9.72 -1.36
CA LEU A 46 -6.06 -9.01 -0.52
C LEU A 46 -4.85 -8.62 -1.36
N ALA A 47 -4.29 -9.54 -2.16
CA ALA A 47 -3.18 -9.23 -3.05
C ALA A 47 -3.51 -8.10 -4.05
N ALA A 48 -4.73 -8.06 -4.58
CA ALA A 48 -5.21 -6.95 -5.41
C ALA A 48 -5.35 -5.64 -4.61
N ALA A 49 -5.87 -5.70 -3.39
CA ALA A 49 -6.01 -4.53 -2.51
C ALA A 49 -4.65 -3.94 -2.10
N THR A 50 -3.69 -4.76 -1.65
CA THR A 50 -2.34 -4.32 -1.25
C THR A 50 -1.60 -3.67 -2.42
N ARG A 51 -1.73 -4.21 -3.65
CA ARG A 51 -1.19 -3.56 -4.86
C ARG A 51 -1.77 -2.17 -5.10
N LYS A 52 -3.09 -2.00 -4.95
CA LYS A 52 -3.78 -0.70 -5.09
C LYS A 52 -3.32 0.30 -4.02
N LYS A 53 -3.20 -0.13 -2.76
CA LYS A 53 -2.69 0.71 -1.66
C LYS A 53 -1.28 1.23 -1.96
N ILE A 54 -0.38 0.36 -2.44
CA ILE A 54 0.98 0.74 -2.84
C ILE A 54 0.96 1.82 -3.93
N ALA A 55 0.11 1.64 -4.96
CA ALA A 55 -0.01 2.61 -6.04
C ALA A 55 -0.46 3.99 -5.52
N GLN A 56 -1.46 4.01 -4.63
CA GLN A 56 -1.95 5.25 -4.02
C GLN A 56 -0.86 5.98 -3.21
N VAL A 57 -0.12 5.25 -2.35
CA VAL A 57 0.97 5.83 -1.57
C VAL A 57 2.04 6.44 -2.48
N LYS A 58 2.41 5.73 -3.55
CA LYS A 58 3.34 6.28 -4.57
C LYS A 58 2.81 7.54 -5.24
N THR A 59 1.53 7.56 -5.62
CA THR A 59 0.91 8.75 -6.21
C THR A 59 0.97 9.95 -5.26
N PHE A 60 0.73 9.76 -3.96
CA PHE A 60 0.84 10.85 -2.98
C PHE A 60 2.29 11.30 -2.76
N LEU A 61 3.26 10.38 -2.75
CA LEU A 61 4.68 10.73 -2.73
C LEU A 61 5.06 11.61 -3.91
N THR A 62 4.66 11.24 -5.13
CA THR A 62 4.89 12.07 -6.33
C THR A 62 4.19 13.42 -6.22
N LYS A 63 2.94 13.46 -5.76
CA LYS A 63 2.21 14.73 -5.56
C LYS A 63 2.89 15.65 -4.55
N GLN A 64 3.49 15.11 -3.49
CA GLN A 64 4.27 15.93 -2.54
C GLN A 64 5.57 16.43 -3.17
N GLN A 65 6.26 15.60 -3.94
CA GLN A 65 7.48 16.00 -4.64
C GLN A 65 7.26 17.08 -5.70
N THR A 66 6.13 17.04 -6.43
CA THR A 66 5.81 18.04 -7.47
C THR A 66 5.25 19.35 -6.89
N LYS A 67 4.76 19.34 -5.65
CA LYS A 67 4.27 20.57 -4.98
C LYS A 67 5.36 21.36 -4.25
N ALA A 68 6.52 20.73 -4.02
CA ALA A 68 7.73 21.40 -3.55
C ALA A 68 8.45 22.06 -4.73
#